data_AF-A0A961RQQ3-F1
#
_entry.id   AF-A0A961RQQ3-F1
#
_cell.length_a   1.000
_cell.length_b   1.000
_cell.length_c   1.000
_cell.angle_alpha   90.00
_cell.angle_beta   90.00
_cell.angle_gamma   90.00
#
_symmetry.space_group_name_H-M   'P 1'
#
loop_
_entity.id
_entity.type
_entity.pdbx_description
1 polymer ?
#
loop_
_entity_poly.entity_id
_entity_poly.type
_entity_poly.pdbx_seq_one_letter_code
_entity_poly.pdbx_strand_id
1 'polypeptide(L)' 'HRFEVNIDYMDRLESCGLVFSGLSPDGVLPETVEYADHPWFIGVQYHPELKSRPFEPHPLFASFIAAAVEQSRLV' A
#
# COMPACT_ATOMS: atom_id res chain seq x y z
N HIS A 1 -3.85 -5.92 14.17
CA HIS A 1 -2.77 -5.06 14.73
C HIS A 1 -3.31 -4.34 15.98
N ARG A 2 -2.46 -3.64 16.75
CA ARG A 2 -2.87 -2.81 17.91
C ARG A 2 -2.50 -1.33 17.78
N PHE A 3 -1.51 -1.02 16.95
CA PHE A 3 -1.04 0.34 16.72
C PHE A 3 -1.58 0.81 15.39
N GLU A 4 -2.17 1.99 15.39
CA GLU A 4 -2.74 2.66 14.23
C GLU A 4 -1.92 3.90 13.88
N VAL A 5 -2.05 4.39 12.65
CA VAL A 5 -1.42 5.67 12.26
C VAL A 5 -2.06 6.81 13.04
N ASN A 6 -1.24 7.70 13.60
CA ASN A 6 -1.74 8.91 14.23
C ASN A 6 -2.14 9.95 13.17
N ILE A 7 -3.44 10.21 13.05
CA ILE A 7 -4.03 11.16 12.10
C ILE A 7 -3.54 12.61 12.29
N ASP A 8 -3.08 12.98 13.49
CA ASP A 8 -2.51 14.30 13.75
C ASP A 8 -1.24 14.58 12.91
N TYR A 9 -0.64 13.52 12.36
CA TYR A 9 0.54 13.59 11.49
C TYR A 9 0.19 13.46 10.00
N MET A 10 -1.08 13.28 9.64
CA MET A 10 -1.53 13.06 8.26
C MET A 10 -1.02 14.16 7.32
N ASP A 11 -1.36 15.42 7.58
CA ASP A 11 -0.92 16.57 6.76
C ASP A 11 0.60 16.63 6.59
N ARG A 12 1.35 16.29 7.66
CA ARG A 12 2.81 16.28 7.63
C ARG A 12 3.34 15.16 6.74
N LEU A 13 2.72 13.98 6.78
CA LEU A 13 3.09 12.84 5.94
C LEU A 13 2.71 13.09 4.48
N GLU A 14 1.53 13.66 4.23
CA GLU A 14 1.09 14.05 2.89
C GLU A 14 1.98 15.12 2.28
N SER A 15 2.47 16.08 3.08
CA SER A 15 3.43 17.09 2.61
C SER A 15 4.77 16.51 2.12
N CYS A 16 5.10 15.28 2.54
CA CYS A 16 6.27 14.54 2.07
C CYS A 16 5.97 13.68 0.83
N GLY A 17 4.76 13.74 0.28
CA GLY A 17 4.33 13.00 -0.91
C GLY A 17 3.63 11.66 -0.62
N LEU A 18 3.44 11.28 0.64
CA LEU A 18 2.71 10.06 1.00
C LEU A 18 1.21 10.27 0.73
N VAL A 19 0.56 9.31 0.08
CA VAL A 19 -0.87 9.36 -0.22
C VAL A 19 -1.60 8.33 0.63
N PHE A 20 -2.62 8.75 1.37
CA PHE A 20 -3.51 7.85 2.11
C PHE A 20 -4.61 7.31 1.18
N SER A 21 -4.30 6.26 0.42
CA SER A 21 -5.17 5.72 -0.63
C SER A 21 -6.28 4.80 -0.13
N GLY A 22 -6.18 4.33 1.12
CA GLY A 22 -7.20 3.49 1.76
C GLY A 22 -7.43 3.90 3.20
N LEU A 23 -8.69 4.18 3.53
CA LEU A 23 -9.15 4.42 4.89
C LEU A 23 -10.11 3.31 5.32
N SER A 24 -10.24 3.11 6.62
CA SER A 24 -11.28 2.26 7.22
C SER A 24 -12.68 2.75 6.80
N PRO A 25 -13.72 1.90 6.92
CA PRO A 25 -15.07 2.27 6.46
C PRO A 25 -15.67 3.52 7.12
N ASP A 26 -15.23 3.86 8.34
CA ASP A 26 -15.59 5.08 9.06
C ASP A 26 -14.74 6.30 8.66
N GLY A 27 -13.74 6.12 7.79
CA GLY A 27 -12.88 7.17 7.25
C GLY A 27 -11.79 7.65 8.20
N VAL A 28 -11.57 6.97 9.33
CA VAL A 28 -10.70 7.47 10.40
C VAL A 28 -9.30 6.86 10.37
N LEU A 29 -9.19 5.57 10.06
CA LEU A 29 -7.93 4.83 10.17
C LEU A 29 -7.32 4.61 8.79
N PRO A 30 -6.09 5.09 8.56
CA PRO A 30 -5.28 4.67 7.43
C PRO A 30 -5.06 3.15 7.36
N GLU A 31 -5.51 2.55 6.27
CA GLU A 31 -5.35 1.11 5.98
C GLU A 31 -4.36 0.85 4.84
N THR A 32 -4.26 1.80 3.89
CA THR A 32 -3.37 1.72 2.74
C THR A 32 -2.72 3.08 2.47
N VAL A 33 -1.42 3.06 2.16
CA VAL A 33 -0.63 4.24 1.77
C VAL A 33 0.21 3.97 0.53
N GLU A 34 0.46 5.02 -0.26
CA GLU A 34 1.17 4.94 -1.54
C GLU A 34 2.12 6.14 -1.73
N TYR A 35 3.13 5.99 -2.59
CA TYR A 35 3.90 7.12 -3.12
C TYR A 35 3.66 7.21 -4.63
N ALA A 36 3.07 8.32 -5.08
CA ALA A 36 2.67 8.51 -6.47
C ALA A 36 3.86 8.67 -7.44
N ASP A 37 5.03 9.08 -6.94
CA ASP A 37 6.26 9.27 -7.71
C ASP A 37 7.16 8.02 -7.77
N HIS A 38 6.75 6.93 -7.14
CA HIS A 38 7.45 5.65 -7.18
C HIS A 38 6.72 4.67 -8.12
N PRO A 39 7.43 3.93 -9.01
CA PRO A 39 6.80 3.07 -10.03
C PRO A 39 5.89 1.99 -9.45
N TRP A 40 6.18 1.55 -8.23
CA TRP A 40 5.29 0.71 -7.43
C TRP A 40 5.63 0.85 -5.95
N PHE A 41 4.81 1.55 -5.17
CA PHE A 41 4.96 1.66 -3.72
C PHE A 41 3.60 1.62 -3.06
N ILE A 42 3.32 0.54 -2.33
CA ILE A 42 2.06 0.35 -1.61
C ILE A 42 2.38 -0.25 -0.24
N GLY A 43 1.92 0.39 0.82
CA GLY A 43 1.93 -0.13 2.19
C GLY A 43 0.51 -0.40 2.66
N VAL A 44 0.27 -1.56 3.28
CA VAL A 44 -1.04 -1.94 3.84
C VAL A 44 -0.89 -2.37 5.30
N GLN A 45 -1.90 -2.09 6.11
CA GLN A 45 -1.91 -2.49 7.52
C GLN A 45 -2.40 -3.93 7.74
N TYR A 46 -3.32 -4.38 6.88
CA TYR A 46 -3.85 -5.74 6.89
C TYR A 46 -2.88 -6.76 6.26
N HIS A 47 -3.24 -8.04 6.36
CA HIS A 47 -2.44 -9.17 5.89
C HIS A 47 -3.00 -9.75 4.57
N PRO A 48 -2.66 -9.19 3.38
CA PRO A 48 -3.16 -9.69 2.09
C PRO A 48 -2.69 -11.13 1.79
N GLU A 49 -1.58 -11.56 2.38
CA GLU A 49 -1.01 -12.90 2.21
C GLU A 49 -1.96 -13.99 2.69
N LEU A 50 -2.73 -13.73 3.75
CA LEU A 50 -3.68 -14.68 4.30
C LEU A 50 -4.89 -14.92 3.38
N LYS A 51 -5.12 -14.03 2.41
CA LYS A 51 -6.20 -14.14 1.41
C LYS A 51 -5.70 -14.59 0.04
N SER A 52 -4.39 -14.62 -0.20
CA SER A 52 -3.80 -15.04 -1.47
C SER A 52 -3.88 -16.56 -1.64
N ARG A 53 -4.23 -17.04 -2.84
CA ARG A 53 -4.33 -18.48 -3.16
C ARG A 53 -3.54 -18.81 -4.44
N PRO A 54 -3.07 -20.05 -4.64
CA PRO A 54 -2.27 -20.42 -5.81
C PRO A 54 -2.93 -20.12 -7.17
N PHE A 55 -4.25 -20.31 -7.27
CA PHE A 55 -5.02 -20.06 -8.50
C PHE A 55 -5.77 -18.72 -8.49
N GLU A 56 -5.64 -17.96 -7.41
CA GLU A 56 -6.27 -16.65 -7.23
C GLU A 56 -5.31 -15.80 -6.36
N PRO A 57 -4.17 -15.37 -6.94
CA PRO A 57 -3.21 -14.59 -6.19
C PRO A 57 -3.81 -13.24 -5.83
N HIS A 58 -3.53 -12.77 -4.62
CA HIS A 58 -4.01 -11.45 -4.20
C HIS A 58 -3.44 -10.36 -5.14
N PRO A 59 -4.26 -9.38 -5.58
CA PRO A 59 -3.84 -8.38 -6.57
C PRO A 59 -2.56 -7.62 -6.21
N LEU A 60 -2.35 -7.30 -4.93
CA LEU A 60 -1.11 -6.65 -4.46
C LEU A 60 0.15 -7.45 -4.80
N PHE A 61 0.16 -8.77 -4.59
CA PHE A 61 1.34 -9.58 -4.91
C PHE A 61 1.52 -9.74 -6.41
N ALA A 62 0.43 -9.97 -7.16
CA ALA A 62 0.50 -10.08 -8.62
C ALA A 62 1.05 -8.78 -9.24
N SER A 63 0.54 -7.63 -8.78
CA SER A 63 1.00 -6.31 -9.23
C SER A 63 2.44 -6.01 -8.80
N PHE A 64 2.83 -6.35 -7.56
CA PHE A 64 4.20 -6.19 -7.07
C PHE A 64 5.21 -6.93 -7.95
N ILE A 65 4.95 -8.21 -8.24
CA ILE A 65 5.83 -9.01 -9.09
C ILE A 65 5.87 -8.47 -10.52
N ALA A 66 4.73 -8.05 -11.08
CA ALA A 66 4.69 -7.43 -12.40
C ALA A 66 5.57 -6.17 -12.46
N ALA A 67 5.47 -5.29 -11.46
CA ALA A 67 6.30 -4.09 -11.37
C ALA A 67 7.79 -4.40 -11.17
N ALA A 68 8.13 -5.41 -10.36
CA ALA A 68 9.50 -5.85 -10.18
C ALA A 68 10.12 -6.39 -11.47
N VAL A 69 9.35 -7.16 -12.25
CA VAL A 69 9.78 -7.66 -13.56
C VAL A 69 10.00 -6.51 -14.53
N GLU A 70 9.08 -5.55 -14.59
CA GLU A 70 9.24 -4.37 -15.44
C GLU A 70 10.50 -3.58 -15.07
N GLN A 71 10.69 -3.29 -13.78
CA GLN A 71 11.86 -2.58 -13.29
C GLN A 71 13.18 -3.32 -13.59
N SER A 72 13.19 -4.65 -13.50
CA SER A 72 14.37 -5.46 -13.82
C SER A 72 14.80 -5.41 -15.30
N ARG A 73 13.88 -5.03 -16.20
CA ARG A 73 14.14 -4.91 -17.64
C ARG A 73 14.62 -3.51 -18.06
N LEU A 74 14.40 -2.52 -17.20
CA LEU A 74 14.84 -1.13 -17.40
C LEU A 74 16.30 -0.91 -16.97
N VAL A 75 16.92 -1.91 -16.35
CA VAL A 75 18.35 -1.97 -15.97
C VAL A 75 19.12 -2.76 -17.03
#